data_AF-A0A2E1TGL0-F1
#
_entry.id   AF-A0A2E1TGL0-F1
#
_cell.length_a   1.000
_cell.length_b   1.000
_cell.length_c   1.000
_cell.angle_alpha   90.00
_cell.angle_beta   90.00
_cell.angle_gamma   90.00
#
_symmetry.space_group_name_H-M   'P 1'
#
loop_
_entity.id
_entity.type
_entity.pdbx_description
1 polymer ?
#
loop_
_entity_poly.entity_id
_entity_poly.type
_entity_poly.pdbx_seq_one_letter_code
_entity_poly.pdbx_strand_id
1 'polypeptide(L)'
;MIQRLQTLLLFFSSLCIIIIVYSEYFPVYQFEERPYFLKMDDFLYARLCLVFSAALSVLAIFQFKNRKRQLLLSGFARFLITVSFALIVFLYHTDGEKIYSSGTLLLIIPFISLFAANFFIKKDEKLVKSADRIR
;
A
#
# COMPACT_ATOMS: atom_id res chain seq x y z
N MET A 1 -19.16 11.08 8.34
CA MET A 1 -19.25 9.77 9.02
C MET A 1 -17.97 9.00 8.76
N ILE A 2 -17.04 9.02 9.72
CA ILE A 2 -15.73 8.34 9.67
C ILE A 2 -15.84 6.82 9.91
N GLN A 3 -17.03 6.34 10.32
CA GLN A 3 -17.33 4.91 10.52
C GLN A 3 -17.82 4.26 9.23
N ARG A 4 -16.94 4.06 8.26
CA ARG A 4 -17.21 3.12 7.17
C ARG A 4 -16.07 2.12 7.10
N LEU A 5 -16.38 0.88 6.72
CA LEU A 5 -15.39 -0.19 6.62
C LEU A 5 -14.19 0.22 5.73
N GLN A 6 -14.43 1.08 4.74
CA GLN A 6 -13.42 1.65 3.88
C GLN A 6 -12.33 2.47 4.61
N THR A 7 -12.69 3.36 5.53
CA THR A 7 -11.69 4.18 6.26
C THR A 7 -10.84 3.31 7.18
N LEU A 8 -11.43 2.25 7.75
CA LEU A 8 -10.72 1.26 8.55
C LEU A 8 -9.70 0.47 7.71
N LEU A 9 -10.07 0.06 6.50
CA LEU A 9 -9.15 -0.61 5.57
C LEU A 9 -8.03 0.31 5.09
N LEU A 10 -8.32 1.58 4.77
CA LEU A 10 -7.29 2.56 4.41
C LEU A 10 -6.30 2.81 5.55
N PHE A 11 -6.81 2.91 6.78
CA PHE A 11 -5.98 3.07 7.97
C PHE A 11 -5.12 1.82 8.23
N PHE A 12 -5.72 0.63 8.13
CA PHE A 12 -5.01 -0.64 8.28
C PHE A 12 -3.88 -0.77 7.25
N SER A 13 -4.14 -0.43 5.98
CA SER A 13 -3.11 -0.45 4.95
C SER A 13 -1.95 0.50 5.28
N SER A 14 -2.23 1.75 5.67
CA SER A 14 -1.19 2.70 6.07
C SER A 14 -0.37 2.19 7.26
N LEU A 15 -1.03 1.58 8.25
CA LEU A 15 -0.39 1.04 9.44
C LEU A 15 0.50 -0.15 9.09
N CYS A 16 0.04 -1.06 8.23
CA CYS A 16 0.86 -2.16 7.71
C CYS A 16 2.09 -1.63 6.97
N ILE A 17 1.95 -0.61 6.12
CA ILE A 17 3.09 -0.04 5.39
C ILE A 17 4.11 0.57 6.35
N ILE A 18 3.66 1.34 7.36
CA ILE A 18 4.56 1.92 8.37
C ILE A 18 5.28 0.81 9.14
N ILE A 19 4.58 -0.24 9.56
CA ILE A 19 5.19 -1.39 10.22
C ILE A 19 6.21 -2.06 9.29
N ILE A 20 5.90 -2.32 8.03
CA ILE A 20 6.83 -2.97 7.09
C ILE A 20 8.09 -2.12 6.86
N VAL A 21 7.94 -0.80 6.74
CA VAL A 21 9.07 0.11 6.48
C VAL A 21 9.97 0.30 7.71
N TYR A 22 9.40 0.35 8.91
CA TYR A 22 10.13 0.64 10.15
C TYR A 22 10.45 -0.59 11.01
N SER A 23 9.87 -1.76 10.72
CA SER A 23 10.15 -3.00 11.45
C SER A 23 11.49 -3.60 11.03
N GLU A 24 12.38 -3.79 12.01
CA GLU A 24 13.67 -4.49 11.87
C GLU A 24 13.51 -6.02 11.85
N TYR A 25 12.28 -6.54 11.89
CA TYR A 25 12.01 -7.97 11.94
C TYR A 25 11.85 -8.63 10.56
N PHE A 26 11.70 -7.83 9.48
CA PHE A 26 11.39 -8.35 8.14
C PHE A 26 12.46 -7.97 7.13
N PRO A 27 13.49 -8.81 6.93
CA PRO A 27 14.43 -8.63 5.84
C PRO A 27 13.72 -8.73 4.48
N VAL A 28 14.07 -7.84 3.55
CA VAL A 28 13.56 -7.85 2.17
C VAL A 28 14.40 -8.80 1.32
N TYR A 29 15.71 -8.85 1.61
CA TYR A 29 16.67 -9.77 1.01
C TYR A 29 17.61 -10.37 2.06
N GLN A 30 18.15 -11.53 1.74
CA GLN A 30 19.24 -12.16 2.48
C GLN A 30 20.33 -12.52 1.47
N PHE A 31 21.54 -12.02 1.68
CA PHE A 31 22.72 -12.35 0.88
C PHE A 31 23.88 -12.67 1.83
N GLU A 32 24.48 -13.85 1.68
CA GLU A 32 25.61 -14.31 2.52
C GLU A 32 25.39 -14.06 4.03
N GLU A 33 24.24 -14.49 4.56
CA GLU A 33 23.85 -14.36 5.97
C GLU A 33 23.63 -12.93 6.50
N ARG A 34 23.77 -11.89 5.66
CA ARG A 34 23.37 -10.52 6.05
C ARG A 34 21.93 -10.21 5.64
N PRO A 35 21.04 -9.90 6.60
CA PRO A 35 19.69 -9.42 6.29
C PRO A 35 19.74 -7.98 5.80
N TYR A 36 19.24 -7.74 4.59
CA TYR A 36 19.05 -6.41 4.04
C TYR A 36 17.64 -5.94 4.37
N PHE A 37 17.57 -4.85 5.14
CA PHE A 37 16.32 -4.22 5.53
C PHE A 37 16.02 -3.04 4.62
N LEU A 38 14.76 -2.58 4.62
CA LEU A 38 14.37 -1.31 3.99
C LEU A 38 14.99 -0.07 4.66
N LYS A 39 15.86 -0.23 5.67
CA LYS A 39 16.43 0.86 6.46
C LYS A 39 17.75 1.36 5.86
N MET A 40 17.71 2.62 5.41
CA MET A 40 18.83 3.55 5.21
C MET A 40 20.05 2.96 4.48
N ASP A 41 19.84 2.48 3.25
CA ASP A 41 20.57 2.92 2.03
C ASP A 41 20.38 1.95 0.86
N ASP A 42 20.03 0.68 1.14
CA ASP A 42 19.94 -0.35 0.11
C ASP A 42 18.71 -0.21 -0.81
N PHE A 43 17.59 0.37 -0.34
CA PHE A 43 16.31 0.41 -1.06
C PHE A 43 15.61 1.79 -1.03
N LEU A 44 16.37 2.87 -1.23
CA LEU A 44 15.88 4.25 -1.11
C LEU A 44 14.58 4.49 -1.91
N TYR A 45 14.58 4.15 -3.20
CA TYR A 45 13.45 4.42 -4.09
C TYR A 45 12.19 3.63 -3.74
N ALA A 46 12.35 2.34 -3.41
CA ALA A 46 11.23 1.48 -3.02
C ALA A 46 10.60 1.98 -1.70
N ARG A 47 11.43 2.33 -0.72
CA ARG A 47 10.99 2.92 0.55
C ARG A 47 10.20 4.21 0.33
N LEU A 48 10.70 5.12 -0.50
CA LEU A 48 9.99 6.37 -0.78
C LEU A 48 8.61 6.09 -1.38
N CYS A 49 8.49 5.20 -2.36
CA CYS A 49 7.20 4.82 -2.93
C CYS A 49 6.22 4.28 -1.87
N LEU A 50 6.68 3.46 -0.93
CA LEU A 50 5.85 2.94 0.16
C LEU A 50 5.41 4.04 1.13
N VAL A 51 6.31 4.93 1.55
CA VAL A 51 5.98 6.06 2.44
C VAL A 51 4.97 6.99 1.77
N PHE A 52 5.16 7.29 0.47
CA PHE A 52 4.19 8.06 -0.31
C PHE A 52 2.83 7.34 -0.41
N SER A 53 2.81 6.02 -0.57
CA SER A 53 1.58 5.23 -0.57
C SER A 53 0.83 5.36 0.76
N ALA A 54 1.52 5.21 1.89
CA ALA A 54 0.93 5.39 3.22
C ALA A 54 0.36 6.80 3.40
N ALA A 55 1.11 7.84 3.00
CA ALA A 55 0.64 9.22 3.05
C ALA A 55 -0.64 9.42 2.22
N LEU A 56 -0.71 8.87 1.00
CA LEU A 56 -1.90 8.92 0.16
C LEU A 56 -3.08 8.16 0.77
N SER A 57 -2.85 7.01 1.40
CA SER A 57 -3.90 6.26 2.12
C SER A 57 -4.48 7.07 3.27
N VAL A 58 -3.65 7.77 4.03
CA VAL A 58 -4.09 8.67 5.11
C VAL A 58 -4.86 9.86 4.54
N LEU A 59 -4.36 10.50 3.49
CA LEU A 59 -5.07 11.59 2.82
C LEU A 59 -6.43 11.14 2.27
N ALA A 60 -6.54 9.90 1.77
CA ALA A 60 -7.79 9.34 1.31
C ALA A 60 -8.83 9.19 2.45
N ILE A 61 -8.42 8.99 3.71
CA ILE A 61 -9.35 8.92 4.85
C ILE A 61 -10.07 10.26 5.04
N PHE A 62 -9.36 11.38 4.90
CA PHE A 62 -9.94 12.73 5.05
C PHE A 62 -10.81 13.14 3.86
N GLN A 63 -10.67 12.50 2.70
CA GLN A 63 -11.46 12.79 1.48
C GLN A 63 -12.84 12.10 1.44
N PHE A 64 -13.41 11.74 2.60
CA PHE A 64 -14.69 11.04 2.72
C PHE A 64 -15.89 11.74 2.05
N LYS A 65 -15.82 13.07 1.85
CA LYS A 65 -16.87 13.84 1.15
C LYS A 65 -16.89 13.53 -0.35
N ASN A 66 -15.73 13.30 -0.95
CA ASN A 66 -15.57 13.13 -2.40
C ASN A 66 -15.15 11.68 -2.74
N ARG A 67 -16.13 10.78 -2.83
CA ARG A 67 -15.91 9.34 -3.09
C ARG A 67 -15.06 9.06 -4.34
N LYS A 68 -15.25 9.84 -5.41
CA LYS A 68 -14.43 9.75 -6.64
C LYS A 68 -12.96 10.08 -6.40
N ARG A 69 -12.67 11.15 -5.64
CA ARG A 69 -11.29 11.51 -5.25
C ARG A 69 -10.70 10.45 -4.33
N GLN A 70 -11.50 9.94 -3.40
CA GLN A 70 -11.09 8.89 -2.49
C GLN A 70 -10.67 7.63 -3.24
N LEU A 71 -11.45 7.21 -4.24
CA LEU A 71 -11.14 6.08 -5.13
C LEU A 71 -9.87 6.31 -5.96
N LEU A 72 -9.67 7.54 -6.45
CA LEU A 72 -8.47 7.89 -7.20
C LEU A 72 -7.22 7.83 -6.31
N LEU A 73 -7.27 8.42 -5.11
CA LEU A 73 -6.17 8.40 -4.14
C LEU A 73 -5.80 6.98 -3.69
N SER A 74 -6.79 6.14 -3.37
CA SER A 74 -6.54 4.74 -3.02
C SER A 74 -6.06 3.91 -4.21
N GLY A 75 -6.46 4.27 -5.43
CA GLY A 75 -5.92 3.72 -6.66
C GLY A 75 -4.43 4.05 -6.85
N PHE A 76 -4.06 5.31 -6.66
CA PHE A 76 -2.66 5.77 -6.72
C PHE A 76 -1.80 5.17 -5.61
N ALA A 77 -2.31 5.11 -4.37
CA ALA A 77 -1.62 4.44 -3.26
C ALA A 77 -1.30 2.98 -3.61
N ARG A 78 -2.26 2.25 -4.18
CA ARG A 78 -2.06 0.86 -4.62
C ARG A 78 -1.03 0.77 -5.75
N PHE A 79 -1.08 1.68 -6.72
CA PHE A 79 -0.10 1.74 -7.80
C PHE A 79 1.33 1.91 -7.27
N LEU A 80 1.54 2.78 -6.28
CA LEU A 80 2.85 2.97 -5.65
C LEU A 80 3.39 1.71 -4.97
N ILE A 81 2.52 0.89 -4.36
CA ILE A 81 2.95 -0.41 -3.80
C ILE A 81 3.41 -1.34 -4.93
N THR A 82 2.70 -1.39 -6.05
CA THR A 82 3.10 -2.18 -7.22
C THR A 82 4.43 -1.69 -7.80
N VAL A 83 4.62 -0.38 -7.90
CA VAL A 83 5.90 0.21 -8.35
C VAL A 83 7.02 -0.13 -7.38
N SER A 84 6.79 -0.03 -6.06
CA SER A 84 7.79 -0.42 -5.06
C SER A 84 8.16 -1.90 -5.20
N PHE A 85 7.17 -2.78 -5.39
CA PHE A 85 7.41 -4.20 -5.60
C PHE A 85 8.21 -4.46 -6.88
N ALA A 86 7.86 -3.79 -7.98
CA ALA A 86 8.61 -3.87 -9.23
C ALA A 86 10.04 -3.35 -9.07
N LEU A 87 10.25 -2.25 -8.34
CA LEU A 87 11.60 -1.74 -8.06
C LEU A 87 12.42 -2.78 -7.30
N ILE A 88 11.87 -3.38 -6.24
CA ILE A 88 12.50 -4.47 -5.48
C ILE A 88 12.91 -5.60 -6.44
N VAL A 89 11.97 -6.12 -7.22
CA VAL A 89 12.19 -7.28 -8.12
C VAL A 89 13.10 -6.99 -9.31
N PHE A 90 13.03 -5.82 -9.94
CA PHE A 90 13.76 -5.55 -11.19
C PHE A 90 15.06 -4.78 -10.99
N LEU A 91 15.08 -3.81 -10.09
CA LEU A 91 16.25 -2.94 -9.90
C LEU A 91 17.28 -3.55 -8.95
N TYR A 92 16.83 -4.38 -8.01
CA TYR A 92 17.70 -4.97 -6.98
C TYR A 92 17.91 -6.47 -7.14
N HIS A 93 17.42 -7.05 -8.24
CA HIS A 93 17.85 -8.36 -8.70
C HIS A 93 19.23 -8.22 -9.36
N THR A 94 20.27 -8.25 -8.52
CA THR A 94 21.66 -8.30 -8.97
C THR A 94 22.07 -9.76 -9.10
N ASP A 95 22.79 -10.10 -10.17
CA ASP A 95 23.16 -11.42 -10.73
C ASP A 95 23.83 -12.48 -9.80
N GLY A 96 23.38 -12.63 -8.56
CA GLY A 96 23.82 -13.66 -7.62
C GLY A 96 22.66 -14.13 -6.76
N GLU A 97 22.84 -15.25 -6.04
CA GLU A 97 21.87 -16.01 -5.25
C GLU A 97 21.18 -15.20 -4.12
N LYS A 98 20.46 -14.14 -4.48
CA LYS A 98 19.63 -13.35 -3.57
C LYS A 98 18.26 -13.99 -3.50
N ILE A 99 18.04 -14.80 -2.47
CA ILE A 99 16.74 -15.40 -2.19
C ILE A 99 15.80 -14.27 -1.73
N TYR A 100 14.65 -14.13 -2.39
CA TYR A 100 13.59 -13.22 -1.96
C TYR A 100 13.15 -13.61 -0.54
N SER A 101 13.25 -12.67 0.40
CA SER A 101 12.89 -12.93 1.79
C SER A 101 11.43 -12.57 2.08
N SER A 102 10.95 -12.94 3.27
CA SER A 102 9.56 -12.79 3.73
C SER A 102 9.08 -11.33 3.72
N GLY A 103 9.97 -10.35 3.84
CA GLY A 103 9.63 -8.92 3.78
C GLY A 103 9.02 -8.48 2.44
N THR A 104 9.44 -9.09 1.32
CA THR A 104 8.88 -8.77 0.00
C THR A 104 7.44 -9.30 -0.16
N LEU A 105 7.16 -10.49 0.38
CA LEU A 105 5.82 -11.08 0.38
C LEU A 105 4.86 -10.32 1.30
N LEU A 106 5.35 -9.70 2.36
CA LEU A 106 4.54 -8.90 3.30
C LEU A 106 3.83 -7.71 2.64
N LEU A 107 4.35 -7.21 1.51
CA LEU A 107 3.72 -6.12 0.73
C LEU A 107 2.36 -6.49 0.13
N ILE A 108 2.03 -7.79 0.06
CA ILE A 108 0.72 -8.27 -0.40
C ILE A 108 -0.39 -7.86 0.59
N ILE A 109 -0.10 -7.79 1.88
CA ILE A 109 -1.09 -7.44 2.93
C ILE A 109 -1.67 -6.04 2.72
N PRO A 110 -0.85 -4.95 2.68
CA PRO A 110 -1.39 -3.62 2.42
C PRO A 110 -2.01 -3.49 1.03
N PHE A 111 -1.55 -4.26 0.03
CA PHE A 111 -2.13 -4.28 -1.31
C PHE A 111 -3.57 -4.83 -1.32
N ILE A 112 -3.81 -5.98 -0.70
CA ILE A 112 -5.15 -6.58 -0.58
C ILE A 112 -6.07 -5.66 0.21
N SER A 113 -5.56 -5.03 1.27
CA SER A 113 -6.34 -4.07 2.06
C SER A 113 -6.81 -2.87 1.23
N LEU A 114 -5.93 -2.28 0.40
CA LEU A 114 -6.32 -1.20 -0.53
C LEU A 114 -7.28 -1.68 -1.62
N PHE A 115 -7.13 -2.92 -2.09
CA PHE A 115 -8.05 -3.50 -3.05
C PHE A 115 -9.46 -3.66 -2.46
N ALA A 116 -9.56 -4.19 -1.24
CA ALA A 116 -10.80 -4.28 -0.50
C ALA A 116 -11.39 -2.89 -0.25
N ALA A 117 -10.57 -1.91 0.19
CA ALA A 117 -11.01 -0.54 0.38
C ALA A 117 -11.65 0.01 -0.90
N ASN A 118 -10.97 -0.11 -2.05
CA ASN A 118 -11.45 0.29 -3.38
C ASN A 118 -12.81 -0.35 -3.75
N PHE A 119 -12.99 -1.63 -3.45
CA PHE A 119 -14.25 -2.33 -3.68
C PHE A 119 -15.39 -1.70 -2.87
N PHE A 120 -15.17 -1.44 -1.58
CA PHE A 120 -16.17 -0.81 -0.74
C PHE A 120 -16.50 0.61 -1.21
N ILE A 121 -15.51 1.44 -1.62
CA ILE A 121 -15.78 2.81 -2.15
C ILE A 121 -16.70 2.76 -3.36
N LYS A 122 -16.43 1.83 -4.29
CA LYS A 122 -17.20 1.68 -5.53
C LYS A 122 -18.64 1.25 -5.24
N LYS A 123 -18.84 0.33 -4.30
CA LYS A 123 -20.18 -0.09 -3.86
C LYS A 123 -20.93 1.11 -3.28
N ASP A 124 -20.25 1.86 -2.42
CA ASP A 124 -20.74 3.05 -1.77
C ASP A 124 -21.13 4.18 -2.75
N GLU A 125 -20.35 4.38 -3.82
CA GLU A 125 -20.68 5.34 -4.88
C GLU A 125 -21.87 4.88 -5.73
N LYS A 126 -21.96 3.58 -6.03
CA LYS A 126 -23.10 2.99 -6.77
C LYS A 126 -24.42 3.18 -6.02
N LEU A 127 -24.43 2.97 -4.70
CA LEU A 127 -25.61 3.14 -3.86
C LEU A 127 -26.13 4.58 -3.86
N VAL A 128 -25.23 5.56 -3.79
CA VAL A 128 -25.62 6.98 -3.89
C VAL A 128 -26.20 7.28 -5.28
N LYS A 129 -25.53 6.83 -6.34
CA LYS A 129 -25.99 7.02 -7.72
C LYS A 129 -27.32 6.33 -8.02
N SER A 130 -27.63 5.18 -7.39
CA SER A 130 -28.91 4.51 -7.58
C SER A 130 -30.04 5.22 -6.85
N ALA A 131 -29.78 5.75 -5.64
CA ALA A 131 -30.75 6.54 -4.89
C ALA A 131 -31.10 7.85 -5.62
N ASP A 132 -30.10 8.47 -6.26
CA ASP A 132 -30.28 9.72 -7.00
C ASP A 132 -31.08 9.55 -8.31
N ARG A 133 -31.12 8.35 -8.89
CA ARG A 133 -31.94 8.04 -10.09
C ARG A 133 -33.42 7.83 -9.80
N ILE A 134 -33.78 7.56 -8.55
CA ILE A 134 -35.16 7.32 -8.11
C ILE A 134 -35.85 8.64 -7.75
N ARG A 135 -35.06 9.65 -7.39
CA ARG A 135 -35.52 11.03 -7.23
C ARG A 135 -35.71 11.70 -8.58
#